data_AF-A0A351DUS1-F1
#
_entry.id   AF-A0A351DUS1-F1
#
_cell.length_a   1.000
_cell.length_b   1.000
_cell.length_c   1.000
_cell.angle_alpha   90.00
_cell.angle_beta   90.00
_cell.angle_gamma   90.00
#
_symmetry.space_group_name_H-M   'P 1'
#
loop_
_entity.id
_entity.type
_entity.pdbx_description
1 polymer ?
#
loop_
_entity_poly.entity_id
_entity_poly.type
_entity_poly.pdbx_seq_one_letter_code
_entity_poly.pdbx_strand_id
1 'polypeptide(L)'
;GNQLDALGVCGGDCAADANGNGVCDDAEVPGCTDALACNYNPEATEDDGSCEFAEQFYDCDGNCLMDMDGDGVCDELEVLGCTDETACNYDELATEDDGMCEYPETYYDCEGNCLNDVDGDGVCDELEVAGCTNPDACNYDELATDDDESCILVGDACDDGNDETINDTIDENCDCVGEVEDAVSEAALAFGMFPNPSNGEVTLSVEGFHTRATIQVMDASGRVVWSKQNMALQGNVVIDLSSLSSGTYNVMLSDERGVSVKRLAIQK
;
A
#
# COMPACT_ATOMS: atom_id res chain seq x y z
N GLY A 1 -53.59 -52.62 -82.81
CA GLY A 1 -52.58 -53.16 -83.75
C GLY A 1 -51.67 -54.08 -82.97
N ASN A 2 -51.08 -55.10 -83.59
CA ASN A 2 -50.21 -56.08 -82.93
C ASN A 2 -48.76 -55.58 -82.81
N GLN A 3 -48.56 -54.33 -82.37
CA GLN A 3 -47.22 -53.78 -82.10
C GLN A 3 -47.07 -53.53 -80.61
N LEU A 4 -45.84 -53.70 -80.12
CA LEU A 4 -45.44 -53.35 -78.76
C LEU A 4 -45.34 -51.82 -78.69
N ASP A 5 -45.82 -51.23 -77.60
CA ASP A 5 -45.60 -49.82 -77.27
C ASP A 5 -44.21 -49.61 -76.61
N ALA A 6 -43.94 -48.39 -76.13
CA ALA A 6 -42.65 -48.07 -75.49
C ALA A 6 -42.38 -48.88 -74.21
N LEU A 7 -43.41 -49.41 -73.53
CA LEU A 7 -43.28 -50.27 -72.34
C LEU A 7 -43.18 -51.78 -72.69
N GLY A 8 -43.21 -52.14 -73.97
CA GLY A 8 -43.20 -53.54 -74.39
C GLY A 8 -44.56 -54.24 -74.22
N VAL A 9 -45.66 -53.49 -74.14
CA VAL A 9 -47.03 -54.02 -74.04
C VAL A 9 -47.66 -54.11 -75.43
N CYS A 10 -48.12 -55.31 -75.81
CA CYS A 10 -48.76 -55.51 -77.12
C CYS A 10 -50.12 -54.82 -77.18
N GLY A 11 -50.23 -53.80 -78.04
CA GLY A 11 -51.44 -53.00 -78.20
C GLY A 11 -51.66 -51.91 -77.16
N GLY A 12 -50.63 -51.55 -76.37
CA GLY A 12 -50.65 -50.38 -75.49
C GLY A 12 -50.49 -49.05 -76.26
N ASP A 13 -50.63 -47.94 -75.55
CA ASP A 13 -50.68 -46.56 -76.07
C ASP A 13 -49.47 -45.69 -75.69
N CYS A 14 -48.48 -46.26 -75.00
CA CYS A 14 -47.27 -45.56 -74.59
C CYS A 14 -46.39 -45.13 -75.78
N ALA A 15 -46.26 -43.83 -76.01
CA ALA A 15 -45.50 -43.31 -77.15
C ALA A 15 -43.97 -43.31 -76.93
N ALA A 16 -43.53 -43.05 -75.69
CA ALA A 16 -42.13 -42.99 -75.30
C ALA A 16 -41.96 -43.29 -73.80
N ASP A 17 -40.82 -43.87 -73.45
CA ASP A 17 -40.29 -44.09 -72.10
C ASP A 17 -38.78 -43.82 -72.22
N ALA A 18 -38.40 -42.55 -72.06
CA ALA A 18 -37.06 -42.06 -72.39
C ALA A 18 -36.01 -42.53 -71.37
N ASN A 19 -36.41 -42.68 -70.10
CA ASN A 19 -35.50 -43.07 -69.01
C ASN A 19 -35.57 -44.58 -68.68
N GLY A 20 -36.54 -45.32 -69.23
CA GLY A 20 -36.67 -46.77 -69.09
C GLY A 20 -37.17 -47.21 -67.71
N ASN A 21 -37.86 -46.32 -66.97
CA ASN A 21 -38.38 -46.60 -65.63
C ASN A 21 -39.68 -47.43 -65.66
N GLY A 22 -40.27 -47.67 -66.85
CA GLY A 22 -41.52 -48.40 -67.00
C GLY A 22 -42.78 -47.54 -66.88
N VAL A 23 -42.65 -46.21 -66.94
CA VAL A 23 -43.71 -45.21 -66.99
C VAL A 23 -43.58 -44.43 -68.30
N CYS A 24 -44.71 -44.09 -68.93
CA CYS A 24 -44.67 -43.30 -70.17
C CYS A 24 -44.29 -41.85 -69.89
N ASP A 25 -43.51 -41.22 -70.78
CA ASP A 25 -43.06 -39.82 -70.66
C ASP A 25 -44.23 -38.83 -70.40
N ASP A 26 -45.41 -39.08 -70.98
CA ASP A 26 -46.61 -38.24 -70.81
C ASP A 26 -47.39 -38.52 -69.51
N ALA A 27 -47.07 -39.63 -68.84
CA ALA A 27 -47.59 -40.04 -67.55
C ALA A 27 -46.57 -39.80 -66.42
N GLU A 28 -45.40 -39.24 -66.71
CA GLU A 28 -44.39 -38.96 -65.70
C GLU A 28 -44.80 -37.83 -64.75
N VAL A 29 -44.49 -38.04 -63.48
CA VAL A 29 -44.65 -37.03 -62.43
C VAL A 29 -43.25 -36.60 -62.01
N PRO A 30 -42.80 -35.39 -62.37
CA PRO A 30 -41.52 -34.88 -61.93
C PRO A 30 -41.56 -34.54 -60.43
N GLY A 31 -40.47 -34.83 -59.73
CA GLY A 31 -40.26 -34.46 -58.33
C GLY A 31 -39.13 -35.27 -57.69
N CYS A 32 -38.85 -35.03 -56.41
CA CYS A 32 -37.80 -35.79 -55.73
C CYS A 32 -38.19 -37.27 -55.55
N THR A 33 -37.35 -38.18 -56.06
CA THR A 33 -37.57 -39.63 -55.99
C THR A 33 -36.78 -40.33 -54.87
N ASP A 34 -35.86 -39.61 -54.19
CA ASP A 34 -35.06 -40.16 -53.09
C ASP A 34 -35.85 -40.14 -51.77
N ALA A 35 -36.05 -41.32 -51.18
CA ALA A 35 -36.79 -41.49 -49.91
C ALA A 35 -36.07 -40.90 -48.68
N LEU A 36 -34.81 -40.52 -48.81
CA LEU A 36 -34.05 -39.83 -47.75
C LEU A 36 -34.15 -38.31 -47.83
N ALA A 37 -34.75 -37.76 -48.89
CA ALA A 37 -34.93 -36.32 -49.05
C ALA A 37 -36.17 -35.81 -48.30
N CYS A 38 -36.10 -34.58 -47.82
CA CYS A 38 -37.13 -33.90 -47.05
C CYS A 38 -38.38 -33.57 -47.87
N ASN A 39 -38.21 -33.41 -49.18
CA ASN A 39 -39.29 -33.18 -50.13
C ASN A 39 -39.58 -34.41 -51.01
N TYR A 40 -39.28 -35.62 -50.51
CA TYR A 40 -39.60 -36.87 -51.18
C TYR A 40 -41.08 -36.92 -51.58
N ASN A 41 -41.33 -37.18 -52.88
CA ASN A 41 -42.66 -37.39 -53.40
C ASN A 41 -42.85 -38.85 -53.83
N PRO A 42 -43.67 -39.65 -53.13
CA PRO A 42 -43.91 -41.04 -53.51
C PRO A 42 -44.67 -41.20 -54.84
N GLU A 43 -45.26 -40.14 -55.38
CA GLU A 43 -45.90 -40.13 -56.70
C GLU A 43 -44.92 -39.79 -57.83
N ALA A 44 -43.72 -39.29 -57.52
CA ALA A 44 -42.74 -38.93 -58.53
C ALA A 44 -42.18 -40.17 -59.23
N THR A 45 -42.15 -40.14 -60.57
CA THR A 45 -41.61 -41.20 -61.42
C THR A 45 -40.33 -40.77 -62.13
N GLU A 46 -40.07 -39.47 -62.19
CA GLU A 46 -38.87 -38.86 -62.75
C GLU A 46 -38.26 -37.90 -61.73
N ASP A 47 -36.96 -38.05 -61.44
CA ASP A 47 -36.23 -37.09 -60.61
C ASP A 47 -35.97 -35.80 -61.39
N ASP A 48 -36.52 -34.69 -60.90
CA ASP A 48 -36.34 -33.36 -61.48
C ASP A 48 -35.13 -32.60 -60.88
N GLY A 49 -34.37 -33.24 -59.99
CA GLY A 49 -33.24 -32.65 -59.28
C GLY A 49 -33.66 -31.68 -58.16
N SER A 50 -34.92 -31.70 -57.74
CA SER A 50 -35.43 -30.85 -56.65
C SER A 50 -35.13 -31.38 -55.26
N CYS A 51 -34.54 -32.58 -55.10
CA CYS A 51 -34.32 -33.19 -53.79
C CYS A 51 -33.55 -32.27 -52.80
N GLU A 52 -34.18 -31.99 -51.66
CA GLU A 52 -33.60 -31.26 -50.53
C GLU A 52 -33.30 -32.25 -49.40
N PHE A 53 -32.09 -32.21 -48.85
CA PHE A 53 -31.68 -33.08 -47.75
C PHE A 53 -31.48 -32.25 -46.49
N ALA A 54 -31.74 -32.86 -45.33
CA ALA A 54 -31.47 -32.23 -44.05
C ALA A 54 -29.96 -31.93 -43.89
N GLU A 55 -29.66 -30.87 -43.15
CA GLU A 55 -28.28 -30.58 -42.77
C GLU A 55 -27.73 -31.67 -41.84
N GLN A 56 -26.41 -31.78 -41.77
CA GLN A 56 -25.78 -32.78 -40.90
C GLN A 56 -26.21 -32.54 -39.45
N PHE A 57 -26.63 -33.60 -38.75
CA PHE A 57 -27.14 -33.61 -37.37
C PHE A 57 -28.57 -33.06 -37.18
N TYR A 58 -29.24 -32.62 -38.26
CA TYR A 58 -30.61 -32.14 -38.21
C TYR A 58 -31.58 -33.10 -38.94
N ASP A 59 -32.86 -33.00 -38.60
CA ASP A 59 -33.95 -33.58 -39.38
C ASP A 59 -34.48 -32.60 -40.45
N CYS A 60 -35.48 -33.04 -41.22
CA CYS A 60 -36.07 -32.26 -42.30
C CYS A 60 -36.91 -31.06 -41.84
N ASP A 61 -37.29 -31.03 -40.57
CA ASP A 61 -37.99 -29.90 -39.95
C ASP A 61 -36.98 -28.92 -39.30
N GLY A 62 -35.68 -29.22 -39.39
CA GLY A 62 -34.60 -28.42 -38.80
C GLY A 62 -34.41 -28.67 -37.30
N ASN A 63 -34.99 -29.73 -36.75
CA ASN A 63 -34.75 -30.10 -35.34
C ASN A 63 -33.44 -30.86 -35.24
N CYS A 64 -32.74 -30.64 -34.14
CA CYS A 64 -31.57 -31.43 -33.84
C CYS A 64 -31.94 -32.91 -33.59
N LEU A 65 -31.12 -33.84 -34.10
CA LEU A 65 -31.31 -35.28 -33.88
C LEU A 65 -30.89 -35.73 -32.48
N MET A 66 -29.88 -35.09 -31.91
CA MET A 66 -29.29 -35.38 -30.59
C MET A 66 -29.02 -34.05 -29.88
N ASP A 67 -29.88 -33.74 -28.92
CA ASP A 67 -29.84 -32.52 -28.11
C ASP A 67 -30.20 -32.96 -26.68
N MET A 68 -29.17 -33.22 -25.87
CA MET A 68 -29.31 -33.86 -24.56
C MET A 68 -29.82 -32.88 -23.50
N ASP A 69 -29.47 -31.60 -23.61
CA ASP A 69 -29.77 -30.56 -22.64
C ASP A 69 -30.98 -29.68 -23.04
N GLY A 70 -31.35 -29.69 -24.32
CA GLY A 70 -32.51 -29.01 -24.88
C GLY A 70 -32.27 -27.55 -25.23
N ASP A 71 -31.01 -27.12 -25.44
CA ASP A 71 -30.66 -25.73 -25.75
C ASP A 71 -30.86 -25.38 -27.25
N GLY A 72 -31.08 -26.40 -28.10
CA GLY A 72 -31.31 -26.28 -29.53
C GLY A 72 -30.04 -26.36 -30.40
N VAL A 73 -28.88 -26.56 -29.79
CA VAL A 73 -27.63 -26.94 -30.41
C VAL A 73 -27.52 -28.47 -30.37
N CYS A 74 -26.94 -29.07 -31.41
CA CYS A 74 -26.73 -30.51 -31.39
C CYS A 74 -25.52 -30.88 -30.55
N ASP A 75 -25.60 -31.99 -29.82
CA ASP A 75 -24.50 -32.54 -29.02
C ASP A 75 -23.19 -32.61 -29.84
N GLU A 76 -23.25 -32.98 -31.12
CA GLU A 76 -22.06 -33.05 -31.99
C GLU A 76 -21.53 -31.69 -32.47
N LEU A 77 -22.31 -30.63 -32.32
CA LEU A 77 -22.00 -29.25 -32.69
C LEU A 77 -21.71 -28.37 -31.48
N GLU A 78 -21.80 -28.91 -30.27
CA GLU A 78 -21.52 -28.19 -29.05
C GLU A 78 -20.10 -27.64 -29.02
N VAL A 79 -20.00 -26.41 -28.51
CA VAL A 79 -18.73 -25.77 -28.21
C VAL A 79 -18.58 -25.75 -26.70
N LEU A 80 -17.62 -26.49 -26.20
CA LEU A 80 -17.29 -26.54 -24.78
C LEU A 80 -16.56 -25.26 -24.36
N GLY A 81 -17.02 -24.66 -23.27
CA GLY A 81 -16.39 -23.50 -22.63
C GLY A 81 -17.24 -22.96 -21.50
N CYS A 82 -16.87 -21.84 -20.89
CA CYS A 82 -17.67 -21.26 -19.82
C CYS A 82 -18.87 -20.50 -20.40
N THR A 83 -20.09 -20.87 -20.01
CA THR A 83 -21.35 -20.26 -20.47
C THR A 83 -21.88 -19.17 -19.52
N ASP A 84 -21.26 -18.97 -18.36
CA ASP A 84 -21.65 -17.95 -17.38
C ASP A 84 -21.02 -16.59 -17.70
N GLU A 85 -21.84 -15.59 -18.08
CA GLU A 85 -21.41 -14.22 -18.40
C GLU A 85 -20.67 -13.51 -17.24
N THR A 86 -20.77 -14.02 -16.01
CA THR A 86 -20.10 -13.45 -14.83
C THR A 86 -18.71 -14.04 -14.57
N ALA A 87 -18.33 -15.10 -15.31
CA ALA A 87 -17.01 -15.70 -15.23
C ALA A 87 -15.97 -14.92 -16.04
N CYS A 88 -14.73 -14.95 -15.58
CA CYS A 88 -13.58 -14.28 -16.20
C CYS A 88 -13.14 -14.89 -17.53
N ASN A 89 -13.48 -16.17 -17.75
CA ASN A 89 -13.23 -16.90 -18.97
C ASN A 89 -14.51 -17.23 -19.74
N TYR A 90 -15.57 -16.42 -19.57
CA TYR A 90 -16.79 -16.52 -20.36
C TYR A 90 -16.48 -16.55 -21.87
N ASP A 91 -17.04 -17.53 -22.56
CA ASP A 91 -16.95 -17.69 -24.02
C ASP A 91 -18.33 -17.55 -24.64
N GLU A 92 -18.55 -16.49 -25.41
CA GLU A 92 -19.81 -16.23 -26.11
C GLU A 92 -20.15 -17.27 -27.19
N LEU A 93 -19.17 -18.09 -27.58
CA LEU A 93 -19.36 -19.18 -28.53
C LEU A 93 -19.62 -20.51 -27.84
N ALA A 94 -19.44 -20.62 -26.53
CA ALA A 94 -19.73 -21.84 -25.79
C ALA A 94 -21.24 -22.08 -25.76
N THR A 95 -21.62 -23.32 -26.08
CA THR A 95 -23.00 -23.80 -26.03
C THR A 95 -23.20 -24.81 -24.91
N GLU A 96 -22.11 -25.37 -24.37
CA GLU A 96 -22.14 -26.30 -23.23
C GLU A 96 -21.02 -25.96 -22.24
N ASP A 97 -21.34 -26.00 -20.95
CA ASP A 97 -20.40 -25.70 -19.87
C ASP A 97 -19.43 -26.86 -19.67
N ASP A 98 -18.13 -26.57 -19.81
CA ASP A 98 -17.09 -27.56 -19.56
C ASP A 98 -16.75 -27.72 -18.06
N GLY A 99 -17.40 -26.94 -17.20
CA GLY A 99 -17.20 -26.90 -15.76
C GLY A 99 -15.90 -26.21 -15.34
N MET A 100 -15.25 -25.48 -16.24
CA MET A 100 -13.98 -24.78 -16.02
C MET A 100 -14.16 -23.25 -15.93
N CYS A 101 -15.37 -22.77 -15.64
CA CYS A 101 -15.61 -21.35 -15.35
C CYS A 101 -14.71 -20.85 -14.20
N GLU A 102 -13.94 -19.80 -14.47
CA GLU A 102 -13.08 -19.10 -13.52
C GLU A 102 -13.78 -17.82 -13.06
N TYR A 103 -13.91 -17.64 -11.75
CA TYR A 103 -14.55 -16.48 -11.16
C TYR A 103 -13.51 -15.63 -10.44
N PRO A 104 -13.72 -14.30 -10.34
CA PRO A 104 -12.80 -13.46 -9.61
C PRO A 104 -12.81 -13.81 -8.12
N GLU A 105 -11.69 -13.57 -7.44
CA GLU A 105 -11.65 -13.69 -5.98
C GLU A 105 -12.59 -12.67 -5.34
N THR A 106 -13.03 -12.95 -4.12
CA THR A 106 -13.92 -12.01 -3.40
C THR A 106 -13.20 -10.67 -3.24
N TYR A 107 -13.89 -9.57 -3.58
CA TYR A 107 -13.39 -8.19 -3.59
C TYR A 107 -12.49 -7.81 -4.78
N TYR A 108 -12.20 -8.73 -5.69
CA TYR A 108 -11.41 -8.47 -6.89
C TYR A 108 -12.26 -8.56 -8.17
N ASP A 109 -11.75 -7.97 -9.25
CA ASP A 109 -12.24 -8.19 -10.62
C ASP A 109 -11.47 -9.32 -11.32
N CYS A 110 -11.81 -9.58 -12.59
CA CYS A 110 -11.21 -10.66 -13.38
C CYS A 110 -9.76 -10.41 -13.81
N GLU A 111 -9.32 -9.16 -13.78
CA GLU A 111 -7.94 -8.76 -13.98
C GLU A 111 -7.13 -8.79 -12.67
N GLY A 112 -7.78 -9.12 -11.54
CA GLY A 112 -7.18 -9.15 -10.21
C GLY A 112 -7.03 -7.77 -9.58
N ASN A 113 -7.71 -6.74 -10.08
CA ASN A 113 -7.74 -5.43 -9.45
C ASN A 113 -8.76 -5.42 -8.33
N CYS A 114 -8.47 -4.65 -7.30
CA CYS A 114 -9.44 -4.44 -6.24
C CYS A 114 -10.66 -3.64 -6.71
N LEU A 115 -11.86 -4.05 -6.26
CA LEU A 115 -13.11 -3.35 -6.55
C LEU A 115 -13.27 -2.05 -5.75
N ASN A 116 -12.80 -2.03 -4.50
CA ASN A 116 -12.82 -0.88 -3.60
C ASN A 116 -11.43 -0.70 -2.97
N ASP A 117 -10.72 0.31 -3.43
CA ASP A 117 -9.38 0.66 -2.96
C ASP A 117 -9.30 2.19 -2.89
N VAL A 118 -9.53 2.73 -1.69
CA VAL A 118 -9.66 4.18 -1.47
C VAL A 118 -8.30 4.88 -1.47
N ASP A 119 -7.26 4.25 -0.94
CA ASP A 119 -5.94 4.83 -0.78
C ASP A 119 -4.97 4.52 -1.95
N GLY A 120 -5.30 3.50 -2.76
CA GLY A 120 -4.59 3.11 -3.96
C GLY A 120 -3.36 2.24 -3.71
N ASP A 121 -3.27 1.57 -2.56
CA ASP A 121 -2.13 0.74 -2.19
C ASP A 121 -2.17 -0.68 -2.80
N GLY A 122 -3.32 -1.07 -3.37
CA GLY A 122 -3.58 -2.36 -4.02
C GLY A 122 -4.13 -3.45 -3.09
N VAL A 123 -4.37 -3.14 -1.82
CA VAL A 123 -5.16 -3.93 -0.88
C VAL A 123 -6.59 -3.41 -0.91
N CYS A 124 -7.57 -4.32 -0.87
CA CYS A 124 -8.96 -3.89 -0.84
C CYS A 124 -9.35 -3.35 0.52
N ASP A 125 -10.19 -2.31 0.56
CA ASP A 125 -10.75 -1.71 1.77
C ASP A 125 -11.33 -2.79 2.72
N GLU A 126 -11.99 -3.83 2.17
CA GLU A 126 -12.57 -4.91 2.97
C GLU A 126 -11.55 -5.90 3.55
N LEU A 127 -10.32 -5.88 3.05
CA LEU A 127 -9.19 -6.71 3.44
C LEU A 127 -8.13 -5.93 4.21
N GLU A 128 -8.29 -4.62 4.37
CA GLU A 128 -7.34 -3.77 5.07
C GLU A 128 -7.19 -4.15 6.54
N VAL A 129 -5.95 -4.04 7.01
CA VAL A 129 -5.60 -4.16 8.42
C VAL A 129 -5.12 -2.80 8.90
N ALA A 130 -5.91 -2.18 9.75
CA ALA A 130 -5.58 -0.91 10.40
C ALA A 130 -4.40 -1.09 11.37
N GLY A 131 -3.40 -0.22 11.27
CA GLY A 131 -2.26 -0.15 12.17
C GLY A 131 -1.19 0.81 11.68
N CYS A 132 -0.01 0.81 12.29
CA CYS A 132 1.07 1.67 11.82
C CYS A 132 1.82 1.06 10.63
N THR A 133 1.70 1.67 9.46
CA THR A 133 2.34 1.21 8.21
C THR A 133 3.77 1.75 8.02
N ASN A 134 4.22 2.67 8.88
CA ASN A 134 5.55 3.29 8.78
C ASN A 134 6.65 2.39 9.38
N PRO A 135 7.61 1.87 8.58
CA PRO A 135 8.66 0.98 9.07
C PRO A 135 9.67 1.64 10.02
N ASP A 136 9.73 2.97 10.07
CA ASP A 136 10.58 3.72 11.01
C ASP A 136 9.88 3.97 12.37
N ALA A 137 8.61 3.55 12.52
CA ALA A 137 7.87 3.70 13.77
C ALA A 137 8.16 2.57 14.77
N CYS A 138 8.09 2.92 16.05
CA CYS A 138 8.33 2.02 17.17
C CYS A 138 7.27 0.92 17.32
N ASN A 139 6.07 1.16 16.81
CA ASN A 139 4.94 0.23 16.78
C ASN A 139 4.56 -0.18 15.35
N TYR A 140 5.51 -0.14 14.41
CA TYR A 140 5.30 -0.63 13.04
C TYR A 140 4.68 -2.05 13.08
N ASP A 141 3.59 -2.23 12.34
CA ASP A 141 2.93 -3.51 12.15
C ASP A 141 3.12 -3.97 10.71
N GLU A 142 3.85 -5.07 10.51
CA GLU A 142 4.09 -5.64 9.18
C GLU A 142 2.83 -6.20 8.51
N LEU A 143 1.75 -6.39 9.29
CA LEU A 143 0.46 -6.82 8.79
C LEU A 143 -0.46 -5.65 8.48
N ALA A 144 -0.13 -4.43 8.91
CA ALA A 144 -0.95 -3.26 8.62
C ALA A 144 -0.84 -2.87 7.15
N THR A 145 -1.99 -2.63 6.55
CA THR A 145 -2.12 -2.16 5.16
C THR A 145 -2.81 -0.79 5.11
N ASP A 146 -3.53 -0.39 6.17
CA ASP A 146 -4.14 0.93 6.31
C ASP A 146 -3.56 1.64 7.54
N ASP A 147 -3.15 2.91 7.38
CA ASP A 147 -2.56 3.70 8.46
C ASP A 147 -3.65 4.27 9.37
N ASP A 148 -3.72 3.77 10.60
CA ASP A 148 -4.73 4.18 11.58
C ASP A 148 -4.32 5.39 12.43
N GLU A 149 -3.28 6.11 12.01
CA GLU A 149 -2.62 7.20 12.72
C GLU A 149 -2.05 6.78 14.09
N SER A 150 -1.88 5.49 14.37
CA SER A 150 -1.31 5.00 15.64
C SER A 150 0.22 5.03 15.68
N CYS A 151 0.90 5.37 14.59
CA CYS A 151 2.36 5.37 14.52
C CYS A 151 3.01 6.22 15.63
N ILE A 152 3.96 5.61 16.33
CA ILE A 152 4.79 6.22 17.38
C ILE A 152 6.20 6.39 16.80
N LEU A 153 6.60 7.63 16.56
CA LEU A 153 7.90 7.98 16.03
C LEU A 153 8.84 8.47 17.12
N VAL A 154 10.14 8.40 16.84
CA VAL A 154 11.17 9.00 17.71
C VAL A 154 10.93 10.52 17.81
N GLY A 155 10.88 11.00 19.05
CA GLY A 155 10.58 12.39 19.39
C GLY A 155 9.10 12.69 19.64
N ASP A 156 8.19 11.73 19.41
CA ASP A 156 6.79 11.89 19.78
C ASP A 156 6.65 12.01 21.29
N ALA A 157 5.69 12.84 21.71
CA ALA A 157 5.39 13.02 23.13
C ALA A 157 4.79 11.74 23.71
N CYS A 158 5.27 11.34 24.87
CA CYS A 158 4.79 10.17 25.59
C CYS A 158 4.65 10.49 27.09
N ASP A 159 4.35 9.49 27.92
CA ASP A 159 4.32 9.61 29.38
C ASP A 159 5.06 8.38 29.93
N ASP A 160 6.23 8.60 30.55
CA ASP A 160 7.06 7.51 31.08
C ASP A 160 6.58 7.03 32.47
N GLY A 161 5.52 7.66 33.00
CA GLY A 161 4.93 7.39 34.30
C GLY A 161 5.75 7.91 35.48
N ASN A 162 6.80 8.69 35.23
CA ASN A 162 7.62 9.30 36.26
C ASN A 162 7.27 10.78 36.45
N ASP A 163 6.56 11.08 37.54
CA ASP A 163 6.17 12.45 37.90
C ASP A 163 7.36 13.41 38.17
N GLU A 164 8.60 12.89 38.28
CA GLU A 164 9.82 13.70 38.51
C GLU A 164 10.48 14.20 37.21
N THR A 165 10.05 13.72 36.04
CA THR A 165 10.59 14.12 34.74
C THR A 165 9.60 14.99 33.96
N ILE A 166 10.13 15.78 33.03
CA ILE A 166 9.36 16.65 32.13
C ILE A 166 9.78 16.41 30.68
N ASN A 167 8.92 16.81 29.73
CA ASN A 167 9.17 16.69 28.29
C ASN A 167 9.45 15.24 27.84
N ASP A 168 8.63 14.31 28.29
CA ASP A 168 8.73 12.90 27.92
C ASP A 168 8.59 12.72 26.40
N THR A 169 9.59 12.07 25.83
CA THR A 169 9.65 11.79 24.39
C THR A 169 10.13 10.39 24.13
N ILE A 170 9.73 9.82 22.99
CA ILE A 170 10.23 8.54 22.51
C ILE A 170 11.67 8.71 22.04
N ASP A 171 12.60 7.94 22.60
CA ASP A 171 14.01 7.98 22.23
C ASP A 171 14.35 7.11 21.01
N GLU A 172 15.63 7.05 20.65
CA GLU A 172 16.13 6.24 19.53
C GLU A 172 16.00 4.72 19.72
N ASN A 173 15.72 4.28 20.95
CA ASN A 173 15.50 2.88 21.30
C ASN A 173 14.00 2.54 21.44
N CYS A 174 13.11 3.48 21.09
CA CYS A 174 11.67 3.36 21.25
C CYS A 174 11.21 3.29 22.71
N ASP A 175 12.01 3.80 23.63
CA ASP A 175 11.65 3.94 25.03
C ASP A 175 11.10 5.35 25.28
N CYS A 176 10.03 5.45 26.06
CA CYS A 176 9.56 6.73 26.55
C CYS A 176 10.48 7.20 27.69
N VAL A 177 11.15 8.33 27.50
CA VAL A 177 12.08 8.88 28.48
C VAL A 177 11.81 10.36 28.73
N GLY A 178 11.75 10.75 30.00
CA GLY A 178 11.66 12.14 30.41
C GLY A 178 13.01 12.78 30.77
N GLU A 179 13.09 14.10 30.62
CA GLU A 179 14.23 14.89 31.08
C GLU A 179 14.04 15.28 32.55
N VAL A 180 15.06 15.09 33.40
CA VAL A 180 15.02 15.65 34.75
C VAL A 180 15.02 17.17 34.68
N GLU A 181 14.13 17.81 35.44
CA GLU A 181 14.12 19.26 35.58
C GLU A 181 15.44 19.68 36.27
N ASP A 182 16.48 19.94 35.48
CA ASP A 182 17.76 20.46 35.95
C ASP A 182 17.53 21.91 36.41
N ALA A 183 16.97 22.05 37.61
CA ALA A 183 16.93 23.28 38.38
C ALA A 183 18.33 23.60 38.92
N VAL A 184 19.35 23.58 38.07
CA VAL A 184 20.67 24.13 38.38
C VAL A 184 21.19 24.84 37.14
N SER A 185 20.65 26.04 36.90
CA SER A 185 21.43 27.01 36.13
C SER A 185 22.78 27.16 36.83
N GLU A 186 23.87 26.98 36.08
CA GLU A 186 25.21 27.38 36.49
C GLU A 186 25.21 28.90 36.71
N ALA A 187 24.66 29.36 37.83
CA ALA A 187 24.88 30.71 38.33
C ALA A 187 26.29 30.74 38.93
N ALA A 188 27.30 30.56 38.07
CA ALA A 188 28.66 30.94 38.39
C ALA A 188 28.62 32.36 38.94
N LEU A 189 29.12 32.56 40.16
CA LEU A 189 29.15 33.84 40.84
C LEU A 189 29.75 34.92 39.93
N ALA A 190 28.90 35.73 39.30
CA ALA A 190 29.36 36.78 38.42
C ALA A 190 29.85 37.96 39.27
N PHE A 191 31.16 38.18 39.27
CA PHE A 191 31.76 39.37 39.89
C PHE A 191 32.66 40.12 38.90
N GLY A 192 32.69 41.44 38.96
CA GLY A 192 33.60 42.32 38.23
C GLY A 192 34.80 42.73 39.09
N MET A 193 35.92 43.09 38.47
CA MET A 193 37.09 43.64 39.16
C MET A 193 37.61 44.87 38.42
N PHE A 194 37.64 46.02 39.09
CA PHE A 194 38.08 47.28 38.48
C PHE A 194 38.86 48.16 39.49
N PRO A 195 39.92 48.87 39.08
CA PRO A 195 40.56 48.78 37.76
C PRO A 195 41.36 47.49 37.61
N ASN A 196 41.47 46.98 36.38
CA ASN A 196 42.32 45.85 36.02
C ASN A 196 42.97 46.16 34.66
N PRO A 197 44.27 46.48 34.58
CA PRO A 197 45.28 46.41 35.64
C PRO A 197 45.10 47.41 36.80
N SER A 198 45.53 47.03 38.01
CA SER A 198 45.47 47.84 39.24
C SER A 198 46.87 48.24 39.72
N ASN A 199 46.97 49.36 40.44
CA ASN A 199 48.19 49.81 41.14
C ASN A 199 48.31 49.26 42.58
N GLY A 200 47.36 48.43 43.02
CA GLY A 200 47.32 47.88 44.37
C GLY A 200 45.93 47.93 45.02
N GLU A 201 45.01 48.79 44.56
CA GLU A 201 43.63 48.82 45.06
C GLU A 201 42.66 48.30 43.99
N VAL A 202 41.80 47.34 44.34
CA VAL A 202 40.83 46.72 43.41
C VAL A 202 39.45 46.72 44.02
N THR A 203 38.47 47.17 43.25
CA THR A 203 37.05 47.06 43.60
C THR A 203 36.47 45.78 42.99
N LEU A 204 35.95 44.91 43.84
CA LEU A 204 35.13 43.78 43.43
C LEU A 204 33.67 44.22 43.39
N SER A 205 33.06 44.16 42.22
CA SER A 205 31.61 44.37 42.04
C SER A 205 30.93 43.01 42.03
N VAL A 206 30.14 42.70 43.04
CA VAL A 206 29.41 41.42 43.12
C VAL A 206 27.93 41.67 42.92
N GLU A 207 27.30 40.92 42.02
CA GLU A 207 25.84 40.98 41.83
C GLU A 207 25.13 40.14 42.90
N GLY A 208 24.15 40.74 43.57
CA GLY A 208 23.39 40.11 44.65
C GLY A 208 24.03 40.23 46.04
N PHE A 209 23.38 39.60 47.02
CA PHE A 209 23.83 39.53 48.40
C PHE A 209 24.42 38.14 48.66
N HIS A 210 25.62 38.08 49.23
CA HIS A 210 26.34 36.84 49.50
C HIS A 210 26.68 36.77 50.98
N THR A 211 26.18 35.76 51.68
CA THR A 211 26.52 35.51 53.09
C THR A 211 27.62 34.46 53.18
N ARG A 212 28.66 34.74 53.97
CA ARG A 212 29.81 33.82 54.22
C ARG A 212 30.72 33.60 53.01
N ALA A 213 30.83 34.59 52.12
CA ALA A 213 31.73 34.51 50.98
C ALA A 213 33.21 34.52 51.40
N THR A 214 34.03 33.82 50.63
CA THR A 214 35.48 33.73 50.78
C THR A 214 36.16 34.26 49.53
N ILE A 215 37.10 35.17 49.70
CA ILE A 215 37.93 35.72 48.63
C ILE A 215 39.37 35.23 48.84
N GLN A 216 39.97 34.66 47.80
CA GLN A 216 41.37 34.25 47.79
C GLN A 216 42.06 34.82 46.56
N VAL A 217 43.25 35.38 46.76
CA VAL A 217 44.13 35.83 45.68
C VAL A 217 45.31 34.87 45.61
N MET A 218 45.50 34.26 44.45
CA MET A 218 46.58 33.31 44.18
C MET A 218 47.59 33.91 43.21
N ASP A 219 48.88 33.65 43.43
CA ASP A 219 49.92 33.96 42.45
C ASP A 219 49.85 33.03 41.22
N ALA A 220 50.69 33.29 40.21
CA ALA A 220 50.76 32.46 39.00
C ALA A 220 51.16 30.99 39.25
N SER A 221 51.67 30.66 40.44
CA SER A 221 51.98 29.29 40.86
C SER A 221 50.85 28.62 41.66
N GLY A 222 49.71 29.30 41.82
CA GLY A 222 48.55 28.80 42.56
C GLY A 222 48.65 28.93 44.08
N ARG A 223 49.67 29.63 44.61
CA ARG A 223 49.80 29.85 46.06
C ARG A 223 48.93 31.02 46.49
N VAL A 224 48.13 30.83 47.53
CA VAL A 224 47.31 31.89 48.12
C VAL A 224 48.22 32.93 48.78
N VAL A 225 48.25 34.14 48.21
CA VAL A 225 49.05 35.27 48.71
C VAL A 225 48.22 36.24 49.55
N TRP A 226 46.90 36.19 49.42
CA TRP A 226 45.96 36.97 50.23
C TRP A 226 44.63 36.21 50.35
N SER A 227 43.98 36.26 51.50
CA SER A 227 42.64 35.69 51.65
C SER A 227 41.83 36.40 52.72
N LYS A 228 40.52 36.39 52.56
CA LYS A 228 39.56 36.86 53.55
C LYS A 228 38.32 35.98 53.50
N GLN A 229 37.91 35.47 54.65
CA GLN A 229 36.83 34.48 54.78
C GLN A 229 35.63 35.08 55.53
N ASN A 230 34.48 34.42 55.38
CA ASN A 230 33.26 34.70 56.12
C ASN A 230 32.78 36.16 55.99
N MET A 231 32.84 36.70 54.77
CA MET A 231 32.39 38.05 54.47
C MET A 231 30.92 38.07 54.04
N ALA A 232 30.20 39.11 54.43
CA ALA A 232 28.98 39.50 53.74
C ALA A 232 29.37 40.45 52.60
N LEU A 233 29.08 40.08 51.35
CA LEU A 233 29.36 40.91 50.18
C LEU A 233 28.04 41.42 49.59
N GLN A 234 27.96 42.73 49.37
CA GLN A 234 26.85 43.40 48.73
C GLN A 234 27.36 44.57 47.89
N GLY A 235 27.19 44.50 46.57
CA GLY A 235 27.66 45.54 45.66
C GLY A 235 29.19 45.62 45.57
N ASN A 236 29.73 46.83 45.70
CA ASN A 236 31.16 47.11 45.48
C ASN A 236 31.96 47.01 46.77
N VAL A 237 33.00 46.17 46.77
CA VAL A 237 33.93 45.99 47.90
C VAL A 237 35.34 46.28 47.45
N VAL A 238 36.00 47.22 48.13
CA VAL A 238 37.40 47.57 47.85
C VAL A 238 38.33 46.65 48.63
N ILE A 239 39.33 46.10 47.94
CA ILE A 239 40.40 45.28 48.51
C ILE A 239 41.73 45.97 48.25
N ASP A 240 42.50 46.12 49.33
CA ASP A 240 43.87 46.61 49.30
C ASP A 240 44.85 45.45 49.14
N LEU A 241 45.50 45.41 47.97
CA LEU A 241 46.54 44.50 47.54
C LEU A 241 47.86 45.25 47.29
N SER A 242 48.02 46.46 47.85
CA SER A 242 49.23 47.29 47.72
C SER A 242 50.49 46.63 48.30
N SER A 243 50.37 45.55 49.07
CA SER A 243 51.51 44.76 49.56
C SER A 243 52.04 43.75 48.54
N LEU A 244 51.29 43.44 47.47
CA LEU A 244 51.68 42.46 46.45
C LEU A 244 52.61 43.07 45.40
N SER A 245 53.53 42.28 44.85
CA SER A 245 54.43 42.68 43.76
C SER A 245 53.67 42.86 42.43
N SER A 246 54.24 43.61 41.48
CA SER A 246 53.68 43.66 40.12
C SER A 246 53.70 42.27 39.48
N GLY A 247 52.56 41.84 38.93
CA GLY A 247 52.37 40.48 38.43
C GLY A 247 50.91 40.14 38.12
N THR A 248 50.66 38.92 37.63
CA THR A 248 49.31 38.40 37.39
C THR A 248 48.88 37.48 38.52
N TYR A 249 47.66 37.69 39.00
CA TYR A 249 47.04 36.98 40.10
C TYR A 249 45.68 36.43 39.67
N ASN A 250 45.25 35.32 40.27
CA ASN A 250 43.90 34.79 40.13
C ASN A 250 43.12 35.09 41.41
N VAL A 251 42.02 35.82 41.29
CA VAL A 251 41.10 36.12 42.38
C VAL A 251 39.96 35.13 42.31
N MET A 252 39.81 34.32 43.34
CA MET A 252 38.73 33.36 43.50
C MET A 252 37.75 33.88 44.53
N LEU A 253 36.47 33.93 44.15
CA LEU A 253 35.34 34.20 45.03
C LEU A 253 34.54 32.90 45.17
N SER A 254 34.33 32.43 46.39
CA SER A 254 33.50 31.27 46.69
C SER A 254 32.44 31.60 47.73
N ASP A 255 31.22 31.13 47.52
CA ASP A 255 30.12 31.14 48.49
C ASP A 255 29.42 29.77 48.50
N GLU A 256 28.24 29.69 49.13
CA GLU A 256 27.42 28.47 49.17
C GLU A 256 26.77 28.10 47.82
N ARG A 257 26.70 29.03 46.86
CA ARG A 257 26.13 28.86 45.53
C ARG A 257 27.15 28.48 44.47
N GLY A 258 28.44 28.74 44.70
CA GLY A 258 29.48 28.28 43.78
C GLY A 258 30.84 28.93 43.97
N VAL A 259 31.68 28.77 42.94
CA VAL A 259 33.04 29.33 42.89
C VAL A 259 33.21 30.04 41.55
N SER A 260 33.83 31.22 41.58
CA SER A 260 34.17 31.98 40.38
C SER A 260 35.59 32.50 40.48
N VAL A 261 36.32 32.49 39.37
CA VAL A 261 37.73 32.90 39.31
C VAL A 261 37.92 33.93 38.21
N LYS A 262 38.56 35.05 38.53
CA LYS A 262 38.96 36.06 37.53
C LYS A 262 40.42 36.46 37.68
N ARG A 263 41.05 36.78 36.55
CA ARG A 263 42.44 37.21 36.51
C ARG A 263 42.57 38.70 36.79
N LEU A 264 43.49 39.06 37.68
CA LEU A 264 43.86 40.41 38.04
C LEU A 264 45.33 40.66 37.67
N ALA A 265 45.63 41.78 37.01
CA ALA A 265 46.98 42.24 36.80
C ALA A 265 47.30 43.41 37.76
N ILE A 266 48.41 43.33 38.48
CA ILE A 266 48.93 44.44 39.29
C ILE A 266 50.15 45.03 38.59
N GLN A 267 50.11 46.33 38.30
CA GLN A 267 51.17 47.12 37.68
C GLN A 267 51.42 48.37 38.52
N LYS A 268 52.56 48.42 39.18
CA LYS A 268 53.06 49.58 39.94
C LYS A 268 54.18 50.28 39.21
#